data_AF-X1FFI8-F1
#
_entry.id   AF-X1FFI8-F1
#
_cell.length_a   1.000
_cell.length_b   1.000
_cell.length_c   1.000
_cell.angle_alpha   90.00
_cell.angle_beta   90.00
_cell.angle_gamma   90.00
#
_symmetry.space_group_name_H-M   'P 1'
#
loop_
_entity.id
_entity.type
_entity.pdbx_description
1 polymer ?
#
loop_
_entity_poly.entity_id
_entity_poly.type
_entity_poly.pdbx_seq_one_letter_code
_entity_poly.pdbx_strand_id
1 'polypeptide(L)'
;MKYELNEIEDLDVALLLQKTDRILAEEEKISVENLENSTAMNSPIACASPSKSSIFLNFDKIKKVINSPDNFLILSKGLNYHELAHILFTDFSERKVKKFLYEKQDKLREKKQSIPFNGTDFFKTLNIVEDCRIENLFYLEYPRAKYYFSFCALIAEIISTFPRF
;
A
#
# COMPACT_ATOMS: atom_id res chain seq x y z
N MET A 1 26.82 11.81 7.40
CA MET A 1 26.18 13.01 6.84
C MET A 1 24.75 13.00 7.36
N LYS A 2 24.34 14.01 8.14
CA LYS A 2 22.96 14.12 8.64
C LYS A 2 22.24 15.10 7.72
N TYR A 3 21.20 14.65 7.05
CA TYR A 3 20.31 15.50 6.28
C TYR A 3 19.17 15.97 7.17
N GLU A 4 18.61 17.14 6.91
CA GLU A 4 17.31 17.53 7.46
C GLU A 4 16.18 17.04 6.54
N LEU A 5 15.00 16.76 7.09
CA LEU A 5 13.87 16.25 6.30
C LEU A 5 13.45 17.22 5.18
N ASN A 6 13.64 18.52 5.43
CA ASN A 6 13.34 19.59 4.49
C ASN A 6 14.36 19.69 3.33
N GLU A 7 15.52 19.03 3.46
CA GLU A 7 16.55 18.99 2.41
C GLU A 7 16.33 17.86 1.40
N ILE A 8 15.41 16.93 1.69
CA ILE A 8 15.08 15.83 0.78
C ILE A 8 13.92 16.28 -0.11
N GLU A 9 14.23 16.51 -1.39
CA GLU A 9 13.21 16.81 -2.39
C GLU A 9 12.40 15.56 -2.75
N ASP A 10 11.08 15.70 -2.81
CA ASP A 10 10.17 14.58 -3.14
C ASP A 10 10.46 13.98 -4.52
N LEU A 11 10.94 14.80 -5.45
CA LEU A 11 11.34 14.38 -6.79
C LEU A 11 12.55 13.43 -6.73
N ASP A 12 13.54 13.71 -5.90
CA ASP A 12 14.73 12.86 -5.76
C ASP A 12 14.38 11.49 -5.20
N VAL A 13 13.47 11.45 -4.22
CA VAL A 13 12.96 10.22 -3.62
C VAL A 13 12.19 9.41 -4.64
N ALA A 14 11.25 10.04 -5.37
CA ALA A 14 10.48 9.37 -6.42
C ALA A 14 11.38 8.77 -7.50
N LEU A 15 12.41 9.50 -7.95
CA LEU A 15 13.38 9.02 -8.94
C LEU A 15 14.20 7.83 -8.41
N LEU A 16 14.61 7.85 -7.13
CA LEU A 16 15.33 6.74 -6.49
C LEU A 16 14.47 5.47 -6.41
N LEU A 17 13.22 5.63 -5.97
CA LEU A 17 12.27 4.53 -5.84
C LEU A 17 11.93 3.93 -7.20
N GLN A 18 11.63 4.78 -8.18
CA GLN A 18 11.34 4.35 -9.55
C GLN A 18 12.46 3.51 -10.16
N LYS A 19 13.72 3.93 -9.98
CA LYS A 19 14.89 3.14 -10.44
C LYS A 19 14.94 1.78 -9.74
N THR A 20 14.69 1.75 -8.44
CA THR A 20 14.69 0.51 -7.66
C THR A 20 13.63 -0.45 -8.16
N ASP A 21 12.41 0.03 -8.41
CA ASP A 21 11.28 -0.82 -8.80
C ASP A 21 11.45 -1.41 -10.19
N ARG A 22 11.93 -0.62 -11.15
CA ARG A 22 12.21 -1.14 -12.50
C ARG A 22 13.25 -2.26 -12.48
N ILE A 23 14.25 -2.14 -11.61
CA ILE A 23 15.26 -3.19 -11.43
C ILE A 23 14.65 -4.43 -10.79
N LEU A 24 13.84 -4.27 -9.74
CA LEU A 24 13.23 -5.40 -9.02
C LEU A 24 12.17 -6.11 -9.87
N ALA A 25 11.32 -5.36 -10.54
CA ALA A 25 10.24 -5.92 -11.36
C ALA A 25 10.71 -6.43 -12.72
N GLU A 26 11.96 -6.16 -13.11
CA GLU A 26 12.44 -6.35 -14.48
C GLU A 26 11.55 -5.64 -15.52
N GLU A 27 10.92 -4.53 -15.12
CA GLU A 27 9.90 -3.81 -15.89
C GLU A 27 10.23 -2.32 -16.03
N GLU A 28 10.51 -1.86 -17.25
CA GLU A 28 10.93 -0.46 -17.48
C GLU A 28 9.83 0.58 -17.28
N LYS A 29 8.56 0.14 -17.25
CA LYS A 29 7.39 1.02 -17.26
C LYS A 29 6.93 1.47 -15.87
N ILE A 30 7.49 0.92 -14.79
CA ILE A 30 7.02 1.27 -13.45
C ILE A 30 7.33 2.75 -13.15
N SER A 31 6.31 3.51 -12.74
CA SER A 31 6.42 4.90 -12.29
C SER A 31 6.12 5.05 -10.80
N VAL A 32 6.85 5.94 -10.14
CA VAL A 32 6.56 6.39 -8.78
C VAL A 32 6.25 7.88 -8.86
N GLU A 33 5.05 8.25 -8.42
CA GLU A 33 4.52 9.60 -8.53
C GLU A 33 4.09 10.11 -7.15
N ASN A 34 4.32 11.40 -6.89
CA ASN A 34 3.77 12.01 -5.68
C ASN A 34 2.25 12.17 -5.86
N LEU A 35 1.49 11.73 -4.86
CA LEU A 35 0.06 11.93 -4.82
C LEU A 35 -0.22 13.39 -4.43
N GLU A 36 -0.19 14.30 -5.40
CA GLU A 36 -0.42 15.73 -5.15
C GLU A 36 -1.77 15.97 -4.45
N ASN A 37 -1.71 16.82 -3.42
CA ASN A 37 -2.76 17.35 -2.56
C ASN A 37 -4.22 17.08 -2.95
N SER A 38 -4.66 15.84 -2.74
CA SER A 38 -6.04 15.62 -2.31
C SER A 38 -6.12 16.09 -0.86
N THR A 39 -6.58 17.33 -0.67
CA THR A 39 -6.93 17.93 0.63
C THR A 39 -8.01 17.14 1.38
N ALA A 40 -8.57 16.10 0.76
CA ALA A 40 -9.46 15.18 1.45
C ALA A 40 -8.69 14.46 2.55
N MET A 41 -9.19 14.61 3.79
CA MET A 41 -8.71 13.91 4.98
C MET A 41 -8.59 12.38 4.77
N ASN A 42 -9.34 11.83 3.81
CA ASN A 42 -9.43 10.41 3.48
C ASN A 42 -8.53 9.93 2.32
N SER A 43 -7.65 10.76 1.75
CA SER A 43 -6.72 10.25 0.72
C SER A 43 -5.78 9.19 1.30
N PRO A 44 -5.47 8.10 0.59
CA PRO A 44 -4.56 7.07 1.09
C PRO A 44 -3.13 7.61 1.18
N ILE A 45 -2.31 6.99 2.03
CA ILE A 45 -0.87 7.34 2.15
C ILE A 45 -0.06 6.80 0.97
N ALA A 46 -0.49 5.68 0.41
CA ALA A 46 0.06 5.03 -0.78
C ALA A 46 -1.05 4.30 -1.53
N CYS A 47 -0.90 4.15 -2.85
CA CYS A 47 -1.72 3.24 -3.65
C CYS A 47 -1.03 2.85 -4.96
N ALA A 48 -1.33 1.65 -5.44
CA ALA A 48 -0.92 1.16 -6.74
C ALA A 48 -2.03 1.30 -7.79
N SER A 49 -1.62 1.48 -9.04
CA SER A 49 -2.45 1.24 -10.21
C SER A 49 -1.82 0.12 -11.05
N PRO A 50 -2.20 -1.16 -10.81
CA PRO A 50 -1.63 -2.29 -11.53
C PRO A 50 -1.79 -2.19 -13.05
N SER A 51 -2.92 -1.63 -13.53
CA SER A 51 -3.18 -1.45 -14.96
C SER A 51 -2.31 -0.37 -15.62
N LYS A 52 -1.79 0.58 -14.84
CA LYS A 52 -0.91 1.65 -15.32
C LYS A 52 0.55 1.42 -14.98
N SER A 53 0.85 0.38 -14.22
CA SER A 53 2.18 0.14 -13.64
C SER A 53 2.69 1.37 -12.87
N SER A 54 1.81 2.03 -12.12
CA SER A 54 2.14 3.25 -11.38
C SER A 54 1.94 3.07 -9.89
N ILE A 55 2.85 3.59 -9.09
CA ILE A 55 2.81 3.68 -7.64
C ILE A 55 2.66 5.15 -7.27
N PHE A 56 1.71 5.45 -6.40
CA PHE A 56 1.47 6.80 -5.91
C PHE A 56 1.76 6.86 -4.43
N LEU A 57 2.66 7.74 -4.00
CA LEU A 57 3.00 7.95 -2.59
C LEU A 57 2.65 9.38 -2.19
N ASN A 58 2.01 9.57 -1.04
CA ASN A 58 1.72 10.90 -0.51
C ASN A 58 2.84 11.33 0.44
N PHE A 59 3.90 11.94 -0.10
CA PHE A 59 5.07 12.33 0.70
C PHE A 59 4.72 13.33 1.81
N ASP A 60 3.77 14.22 1.57
CA ASP A 60 3.28 15.16 2.60
C ASP A 60 2.66 14.44 3.80
N LYS A 61 1.88 13.38 3.57
CA LYS A 61 1.33 12.55 4.65
C LYS A 61 2.41 11.76 5.37
N ILE A 62 3.40 11.22 4.64
CA ILE A 62 4.52 10.49 5.24
C ILE A 62 5.33 11.44 6.15
N LYS A 63 5.65 12.65 5.70
CA LYS A 63 6.33 13.69 6.49
C LYS A 63 5.56 14.10 7.75
N LYS A 64 4.22 14.09 7.71
CA LYS A 64 3.38 14.38 8.89
C LYS A 64 3.40 13.26 9.93
N VAL A 65 3.62 12.01 9.51
CA VAL A 65 3.72 10.86 10.41
C VAL A 65 5.13 10.73 10.99
N ILE A 66 6.16 11.12 10.23
CA ILE A 66 7.56 10.87 10.54
C ILE A 66 8.39 12.15 10.47
N ASN A 67 9.01 12.51 11.59
CA ASN A 67 9.86 13.71 11.70
C ASN A 67 11.37 13.44 11.51
N SER A 68 11.75 12.24 11.07
CA SER A 68 13.15 11.85 10.86
C SER A 68 13.40 11.53 9.38
N PRO A 69 14.45 12.09 8.75
CA PRO A 69 14.81 11.78 7.36
C PRO A 69 15.00 10.29 7.10
N ASP A 70 15.70 9.59 7.99
CA ASP A 70 15.96 8.15 7.84
C ASP A 70 14.66 7.35 7.88
N ASN A 71 13.80 7.65 8.85
CA ASN A 71 12.52 6.97 8.98
C ASN A 71 11.57 7.33 7.82
N PHE A 72 11.66 8.55 7.27
CA PHE A 72 10.89 8.97 6.10
C PHE A 72 11.28 8.13 4.87
N LEU A 73 12.59 7.93 4.65
CA LEU A 73 13.08 7.08 3.57
C LEU A 73 12.69 5.60 3.78
N ILE A 74 12.80 5.09 5.01
CA ILE A 74 12.42 3.71 5.34
C ILE A 74 10.92 3.50 5.11
N LEU A 75 10.07 4.41 5.60
CA LEU A 75 8.62 4.32 5.42
C LEU A 75 8.23 4.46 3.95
N SER A 76 8.78 5.46 3.25
CA SER A 76 8.52 5.65 1.82
C SER A 76 8.87 4.41 1.02
N LYS A 77 10.03 3.79 1.31
CA LYS A 77 10.46 2.56 0.65
C LYS A 77 9.60 1.35 1.02
N GLY A 78 9.13 1.25 2.26
CA GLY A 78 8.24 0.18 2.68
C GLY A 78 6.86 0.26 2.03
N LEU A 79 6.28 1.47 1.97
CA LEU A 79 5.05 1.72 1.22
C LEU A 79 5.24 1.44 -0.27
N ASN A 80 6.38 1.86 -0.83
CA ASN A 80 6.70 1.59 -2.22
C ASN A 80 6.77 0.09 -2.54
N TYR A 81 7.43 -0.70 -1.69
CA TYR A 81 7.48 -2.16 -1.86
C TYR A 81 6.12 -2.83 -1.70
N HIS A 82 5.28 -2.33 -0.80
CA HIS A 82 3.91 -2.82 -0.64
C HIS A 82 3.10 -2.60 -1.93
N GLU A 83 3.13 -1.39 -2.49
CA GLU A 83 2.44 -1.09 -3.75
C GLU A 83 3.05 -1.82 -4.96
N LEU A 84 4.37 -2.00 -4.98
CA LEU A 84 5.03 -2.81 -6.01
C LEU A 84 4.59 -4.28 -5.92
N ALA A 85 4.46 -4.84 -4.72
CA ALA A 85 3.94 -6.19 -4.53
C ALA A 85 2.51 -6.33 -5.08
N HIS A 86 1.69 -5.29 -4.97
CA HIS A 86 0.37 -5.28 -5.60
C HIS A 86 0.47 -5.36 -7.13
N ILE A 87 1.38 -4.61 -7.75
CA ILE A 87 1.60 -4.66 -9.20
C ILE A 87 2.07 -6.04 -9.65
N LEU A 88 2.99 -6.66 -8.92
CA LEU A 88 3.62 -7.92 -9.30
C LEU A 88 2.76 -9.15 -9.03
N PHE A 89 2.03 -9.18 -7.91
CA PHE A 89 1.45 -10.43 -7.39
C PHE A 89 -0.07 -10.42 -7.26
N THR A 90 -0.76 -9.30 -7.48
CA THR A 90 -2.23 -9.27 -7.46
C THR A 90 -2.77 -9.84 -8.78
N ASP A 91 -3.44 -10.99 -8.73
CA ASP A 91 -3.91 -11.72 -9.92
C ASP A 91 -5.44 -11.61 -10.15
N PHE A 92 -6.13 -10.87 -9.29
CA PHE A 92 -7.56 -10.63 -9.37
C PHE A 92 -7.93 -9.17 -9.60
N SER A 93 -9.06 -8.96 -10.26
CA SER A 93 -9.63 -7.63 -10.45
C SER A 93 -10.77 -7.38 -9.48
N GLU A 94 -11.03 -6.11 -9.16
CA GLU A 94 -12.18 -5.69 -8.35
C GLU A 94 -13.50 -6.30 -8.86
N ARG A 95 -13.63 -6.44 -10.19
CA ARG A 95 -14.77 -7.09 -10.83
C ARG A 95 -14.91 -8.56 -10.45
N LYS A 96 -13.81 -9.32 -10.38
CA LYS A 96 -13.82 -10.73 -9.94
C LYS A 96 -14.26 -10.83 -8.48
N VAL A 97 -13.76 -9.94 -7.62
CA VAL A 97 -14.13 -9.91 -6.18
C VAL A 97 -15.60 -9.55 -5.99
N LYS A 98 -16.09 -8.51 -6.66
CA LYS A 98 -17.51 -8.12 -6.64
C LYS A 98 -18.40 -9.27 -7.10
N LYS A 99 -18.05 -9.94 -8.20
CA LYS A 99 -18.81 -11.09 -8.70
C LYS A 99 -18.90 -12.21 -7.66
N PHE A 100 -17.78 -12.58 -7.05
CA PHE A 100 -17.75 -13.59 -5.99
C PHE A 100 -18.67 -13.20 -4.81
N LEU A 101 -18.66 -11.94 -4.41
CA LEU A 101 -19.49 -11.44 -3.31
C LEU A 101 -20.98 -11.48 -3.61
N TYR A 102 -21.40 -11.04 -4.81
CA TYR A 102 -22.80 -11.12 -5.23
C TYR A 102 -23.30 -12.57 -5.23
N GLU A 103 -22.53 -13.48 -5.83
CA GLU A 103 -22.88 -14.92 -5.87
C GLU A 103 -23.00 -15.55 -4.48
N LYS A 104 -22.21 -15.10 -3.51
CA LYS A 104 -22.27 -15.58 -2.12
C LYS A 104 -23.42 -14.96 -1.34
N GLN A 105 -23.71 -13.67 -1.54
CA GLN A 105 -24.86 -13.01 -0.91
C GLN A 105 -26.18 -13.62 -1.36
N ASP A 106 -26.34 -13.91 -2.66
CA ASP A 106 -27.57 -14.50 -3.19
C ASP A 106 -27.82 -15.90 -2.59
N LYS A 107 -26.78 -16.73 -2.49
CA LYS A 107 -26.87 -18.06 -1.85
C LYS A 107 -27.18 -18.01 -0.35
N LEU A 108 -26.75 -16.95 0.36
CA LEU A 108 -27.06 -16.77 1.78
C LEU A 108 -28.49 -16.27 1.98
N ARG A 109 -28.99 -15.40 1.08
CA ARG A 109 -30.40 -14.96 1.05
C ARG A 109 -31.35 -16.13 0.79
N GLU A 110 -31.03 -17.01 -0.15
CA GLU A 110 -31.80 -18.23 -0.44
C GLU A 110 -31.92 -19.16 0.78
N LYS A 111 -30.87 -19.22 1.62
CA LYS A 111 -30.84 -20.05 2.84
C LYS A 111 -31.55 -19.44 4.05
N LYS A 112 -32.18 -18.26 3.92
CA LYS A 112 -32.83 -17.50 5.02
C LYS A 112 -31.92 -17.31 6.25
N GLN A 113 -30.60 -17.35 6.07
CA GLN A 113 -29.65 -17.08 7.16
C GLN A 113 -29.40 -15.58 7.18
N SER A 114 -29.98 -14.88 8.15
CA SER A 114 -29.74 -13.46 8.40
C SER A 114 -28.41 -13.26 9.11
N ILE A 115 -27.31 -13.55 8.42
CA ILE A 115 -26.01 -13.05 8.86
C ILE A 115 -25.94 -11.60 8.34
N PRO A 116 -25.77 -10.59 9.21
CA PRO A 116 -25.51 -9.22 8.77
C PRO A 116 -24.16 -9.19 8.05
N PHE A 117 -24.17 -9.51 6.76
CA PHE A 117 -22.99 -9.47 5.92
C PHE A 117 -22.76 -8.02 5.52
N ASN A 118 -22.01 -7.29 6.34
CA ASN A 118 -21.49 -5.99 5.94
C ASN A 118 -20.41 -6.22 4.89
N GLY A 119 -20.74 -6.05 3.61
CA GLY A 119 -19.80 -6.22 2.51
C GLY A 119 -18.50 -5.44 2.70
N THR A 120 -18.56 -4.30 3.38
CA THR A 120 -17.41 -3.47 3.73
C THR A 120 -16.40 -4.20 4.62
N ASP A 121 -16.84 -4.93 5.64
CA ASP A 121 -15.94 -5.62 6.58
C ASP A 121 -15.32 -6.86 5.94
N PHE A 122 -16.06 -7.53 5.05
CA PHE A 122 -15.50 -8.60 4.23
C PHE A 122 -14.41 -8.09 3.30
N PHE A 123 -14.64 -6.98 2.58
CA PHE A 123 -13.63 -6.38 1.70
C PHE A 123 -12.37 -5.98 2.46
N LYS A 124 -12.52 -5.37 3.64
CA LYS A 124 -11.37 -5.05 4.50
C LYS A 124 -10.59 -6.30 4.90
N THR A 125 -11.29 -7.36 5.30
CA THR A 125 -10.65 -8.63 5.68
C THR A 125 -9.92 -9.26 4.50
N LEU A 126 -10.54 -9.26 3.31
CA LEU A 126 -9.93 -9.76 2.10
C LEU A 126 -8.66 -8.98 1.74
N ASN A 127 -8.70 -7.65 1.83
CA ASN A 127 -7.53 -6.80 1.59
C ASN A 127 -6.40 -7.14 2.58
N ILE A 128 -6.68 -7.26 3.88
CA ILE A 128 -5.65 -7.62 4.86
C ILE A 128 -5.01 -8.98 4.54
N VAL A 129 -5.82 -9.98 4.19
CA VAL A 129 -5.33 -11.32 3.83
C VAL A 129 -4.50 -11.26 2.56
N GLU A 130 -4.93 -10.46 1.58
CA GLU A 130 -4.20 -10.27 0.33
C GLU A 130 -2.87 -9.56 0.55
N ASP A 131 -2.85 -8.46 1.30
CA ASP A 131 -1.65 -7.70 1.65
C ASP A 131 -0.62 -8.63 2.32
N CYS A 132 -1.06 -9.43 3.29
CA CYS A 132 -0.22 -10.45 3.92
C CYS A 132 0.32 -11.49 2.91
N ARG A 133 -0.49 -11.90 1.94
CA ARG A 133 -0.07 -12.87 0.92
C ARG A 133 0.99 -12.26 -0.01
N ILE A 134 0.74 -11.09 -0.57
CA ILE A 134 1.65 -10.43 -1.51
C ILE A 134 2.95 -10.00 -0.84
N GLU A 135 2.92 -9.53 0.41
CA GLU A 135 4.12 -9.16 1.16
C GLU A 135 4.99 -10.38 1.46
N ASN A 136 4.37 -11.53 1.77
CA ASN A 136 5.10 -12.79 1.93
C ASN A 136 5.74 -13.24 0.61
N LEU A 137 5.02 -13.16 -0.51
CA LEU A 137 5.59 -13.48 -1.83
C LEU A 137 6.76 -12.55 -2.17
N PHE A 138 6.58 -11.25 -1.97
CA PHE A 138 7.63 -10.26 -2.18
C PHE A 138 8.84 -10.52 -1.29
N TYR A 139 8.63 -10.90 -0.03
CA TYR A 139 9.70 -11.26 0.90
C TYR A 139 10.49 -12.50 0.45
N LEU A 140 9.83 -13.51 -0.11
CA LEU A 140 10.50 -14.72 -0.61
C LEU A 140 11.47 -14.40 -1.75
N GLU A 141 11.12 -13.45 -2.62
CA GLU A 141 11.99 -12.99 -3.70
C GLU A 141 13.02 -11.97 -3.22
N TYR A 142 12.63 -11.07 -2.31
CA TYR A 142 13.45 -9.97 -1.81
C TYR A 142 13.54 -9.99 -0.28
N PRO A 143 14.36 -10.87 0.34
CA PRO A 143 14.37 -11.04 1.79
C PRO A 143 14.69 -9.77 2.61
N ARG A 144 15.42 -8.82 2.01
CA ARG A 144 15.73 -7.52 2.63
C ARG A 144 14.49 -6.62 2.78
N ALA A 145 13.40 -6.88 2.04
CA ALA A 145 12.14 -6.16 2.13
C ALA A 145 11.47 -6.31 3.51
N LYS A 146 11.71 -7.42 4.22
CA LYS A 146 11.14 -7.72 5.53
C LYS A 146 11.30 -6.59 6.55
N TYR A 147 12.48 -5.96 6.56
CA TYR A 147 12.76 -4.84 7.45
C TYR A 147 11.78 -3.68 7.22
N TYR A 148 11.53 -3.35 5.95
CA TYR A 148 10.66 -2.25 5.57
C TYR A 148 9.18 -2.57 5.87
N PHE A 149 8.71 -3.79 5.57
CA PHE A 149 7.35 -4.20 5.94
C PHE A 149 7.12 -4.19 7.45
N SER A 150 8.08 -4.68 8.23
CA SER A 150 8.00 -4.66 9.69
C SER A 150 7.93 -3.22 10.23
N PHE A 151 8.67 -2.30 9.61
CA PHE A 151 8.61 -0.89 9.96
C PHE A 151 7.26 -0.27 9.62
N CYS A 152 6.71 -0.54 8.43
CA CYS A 152 5.36 -0.08 8.05
C CYS A 152 4.29 -0.57 9.04
N ALA A 153 4.33 -1.84 9.43
CA ALA A 153 3.37 -2.42 10.38
C ALA A 153 3.44 -1.71 11.76
N LEU A 154 4.65 -1.44 12.26
CA LEU A 154 4.85 -0.70 13.51
C LEU A 154 4.27 0.71 13.44
N ILE A 155 4.50 1.44 12.34
CA ILE A 155 3.95 2.79 12.14
C ILE A 155 2.42 2.74 12.03
N ALA A 156 1.86 1.76 11.32
CA ALA A 156 0.41 1.60 11.21
C ALA A 156 -0.25 1.35 12.57
N GLU A 157 0.37 0.54 13.42
CA GLU A 157 -0.07 0.32 14.80
C GLU A 157 -0.09 1.65 15.58
N ILE A 158 1.02 2.40 15.57
CA ILE A 158 1.14 3.70 16.24
C ILE A 158 0.02 4.65 15.78
N ILE A 159 -0.19 4.81 14.48
CA ILE A 159 -1.24 5.68 13.92
C ILE A 159 -2.64 5.20 14.34
N SER A 160 -2.87 3.89 14.45
CA SER A 160 -4.17 3.33 14.85
C SER A 160 -4.48 3.49 16.35
N THR A 161 -3.46 3.58 17.20
CA THR A 161 -3.59 3.75 18.66
C THR A 161 -3.83 5.20 19.12
N PHE A 162 -3.55 6.21 18.30
CA PHE A 162 -3.84 7.60 18.67
C PHE A 162 -5.23 8.02 18.17
N PRO A 163 -6.10 8.57 19.04
CA PRO A 163 -7.42 9.04 18.61
C PRO A 163 -7.27 10.14 17.57
N ARG A 164 -8.00 10.01 16.46
CA ARG A 164 -8.11 11.06 15.44
C ARG A 164 -8.77 12.27 16.10
N PHE A 165 -8.00 13.34 16.31
CA PHE A 165 -8.50 14.63 16.82
C PHE A 165 -9.39 15.33 15.79
#